data_AF-A0AAD9YWN8-F1
#
_entry.id   AF-A0AAD9YWN8-F1
#
_cell.length_a   1.000
_cell.length_b   1.000
_cell.length_c   1.000
_cell.angle_alpha   90.00
_cell.angle_beta   90.00
_cell.angle_gamma   90.00
#
_symmetry.space_group_name_H-M   'P 1'
#
loop_
_entity.id
_entity.type
_entity.pdbx_description
1 polymer ?
#
loop_
_entity_poly.entity_id
_entity_poly.type
_entity_poly.pdbx_seq_one_letter_code
_entity_poly.pdbx_strand_id
1 'polypeptide(L)'
;MAQTSTYKSNGDNGDAGSTEGELNEWKHRAPYKVHGNDPNFHVRYEASCHCGKIKYQLSREKPLDSKYCHCTTCQKLHGAPFQWAAIFHKDDINFTHGHHDLGWYESSEKTTVHKLPCKVSCAYCRTPIMDEGRNMILLFPTLINFKSEADRKNFQPTCHMFYPRRVVDINDGKPKWSGINNESELIADTPEEHKKRKREEDEKEEDGE
;
A
#
# COMPACT_ATOMS: atom_id res chain seq x y z
N MET A 1 -31.70 26.04 -34.45
CA MET A 1 -30.62 25.34 -35.17
C MET A 1 -29.46 25.18 -34.20
N ALA A 2 -29.40 24.03 -33.50
CA ALA A 2 -28.33 23.72 -32.56
C ALA A 2 -27.37 22.74 -33.24
N GLN A 3 -26.11 23.14 -33.40
CA GLN A 3 -25.08 22.34 -34.05
C GLN A 3 -24.64 21.21 -33.11
N THR A 4 -24.92 19.97 -33.50
CA THR A 4 -24.38 18.76 -32.87
C THR A 4 -22.94 18.56 -33.34
N SER A 5 -21.98 18.83 -32.45
CA SER A 5 -20.57 18.49 -32.67
C SER A 5 -20.34 17.02 -32.33
N THR A 6 -20.21 16.17 -33.36
CA THR A 6 -19.83 14.77 -33.23
C THR A 6 -18.33 14.66 -32.97
N TYR A 7 -17.95 14.36 -31.73
CA TYR A 7 -16.57 14.05 -31.36
C TYR A 7 -16.22 12.66 -31.89
N LYS A 8 -15.29 12.57 -32.85
CA LYS A 8 -14.75 11.30 -33.35
C LYS A 8 -13.78 10.74 -32.31
N SER A 9 -14.12 9.57 -31.75
CA SER A 9 -13.20 8.77 -30.96
C SER A 9 -12.16 8.14 -31.87
N ASN A 10 -10.91 8.62 -31.81
CA ASN A 10 -9.78 7.83 -32.31
C ASN A 10 -9.53 6.72 -31.28
N GLY A 11 -10.06 5.54 -31.59
CA GLY A 11 -9.75 4.31 -30.87
C GLY A 11 -8.30 3.94 -31.12
N ASP A 12 -7.43 4.30 -30.20
CA ASP A 12 -6.13 3.66 -30.05
C ASP A 12 -6.38 2.41 -29.21
N ASN A 13 -6.68 1.31 -29.90
CA ASN A 13 -6.72 -0.02 -29.31
C ASN A 13 -5.27 -0.43 -28.97
N GLY A 14 -4.77 0.11 -27.85
CA GLY A 14 -3.56 -0.36 -27.22
C GLY A 14 -3.74 -1.83 -26.83
N ASP A 15 -3.01 -2.68 -27.55
CA ASP A 15 -2.90 -4.12 -27.41
C ASP A 15 -3.06 -4.62 -25.96
N ALA A 16 -4.24 -5.17 -25.68
CA ALA A 16 -4.56 -5.90 -24.46
C ALA A 16 -4.19 -7.40 -24.59
N GLY A 17 -3.17 -7.75 -25.38
CA GLY A 17 -3.08 -9.09 -25.97
C GLY A 17 -1.70 -9.75 -26.10
N SER A 18 -0.60 -9.22 -25.56
CA SER A 18 0.68 -9.96 -25.56
C SER A 18 1.07 -10.43 -24.15
N THR A 19 0.91 -11.74 -23.92
CA THR A 19 1.32 -12.46 -22.70
C THR A 19 2.79 -12.90 -22.72
N GLU A 20 3.53 -12.68 -23.81
CA GLU A 20 4.91 -13.13 -23.97
C GLU A 20 5.84 -11.97 -24.34
N GLY A 21 6.90 -11.81 -23.55
CA GLY A 21 7.93 -10.78 -23.69
C GLY A 21 8.62 -10.49 -22.35
N GLU A 22 9.87 -10.01 -22.37
CA GLU A 22 10.66 -9.65 -21.16
C GLU A 22 9.91 -8.69 -20.21
N LEU A 23 8.96 -7.91 -20.76
CA LEU A 23 8.10 -6.97 -20.04
C LEU A 23 7.06 -7.64 -19.11
N ASN A 24 6.85 -8.96 -19.22
CA ASN A 24 5.85 -9.71 -18.46
C ASN A 24 6.43 -10.63 -17.38
N GLU A 25 7.76 -10.71 -17.22
CA GLU A 25 8.40 -11.63 -16.25
C GLU A 25 7.94 -11.41 -14.80
N TRP A 26 7.60 -10.17 -14.44
CA TRP A 26 7.12 -9.82 -13.10
C TRP A 26 5.84 -10.57 -12.73
N LYS A 27 5.01 -10.96 -13.71
CA LYS A 27 3.78 -11.75 -13.50
C LYS A 27 4.08 -13.16 -12.96
N HIS A 28 5.31 -13.64 -13.10
CA HIS A 28 5.76 -14.94 -12.62
C HIS A 28 6.51 -14.87 -11.28
N ARG A 29 6.70 -13.68 -10.72
CA ARG A 29 7.39 -13.44 -9.45
C ARG A 29 6.40 -13.00 -8.39
N ALA A 30 6.73 -13.22 -7.12
CA ALA A 30 5.94 -12.65 -6.03
C ALA A 30 5.88 -11.11 -6.19
N PRO A 31 4.72 -10.48 -5.93
CA PRO A 31 3.50 -11.07 -5.34
C PRO A 31 2.50 -11.67 -6.35
N TYR A 32 2.80 -11.70 -7.65
CA TYR A 32 1.83 -12.05 -8.71
C TYR A 32 1.94 -13.47 -9.24
N LYS A 33 3.01 -14.17 -8.87
CA LYS A 33 3.16 -15.59 -9.15
C LYS A 33 1.88 -16.29 -8.71
N VAL A 34 1.16 -16.87 -9.67
CA VAL A 34 0.00 -17.71 -9.37
C VAL A 34 0.52 -18.92 -8.61
N HIS A 35 0.40 -18.90 -7.28
CA HIS A 35 0.54 -20.11 -6.50
C HIS A 35 -0.71 -20.92 -6.82
N GLY A 36 -0.58 -21.92 -7.69
CA GLY A 36 -1.59 -22.97 -7.81
C GLY A 36 -1.71 -23.65 -6.47
N ASN A 37 -2.55 -23.11 -5.58
CA ASN A 37 -2.74 -23.51 -4.19
C ASN A 37 -1.48 -24.12 -3.57
N ASP A 38 -0.42 -23.31 -3.41
CA ASP A 38 0.81 -23.77 -2.77
C ASP A 38 0.41 -24.40 -1.41
N PRO A 39 0.58 -25.73 -1.24
CA PRO A 39 0.12 -26.42 -0.05
C PRO A 39 0.83 -25.93 1.22
N ASN A 40 1.92 -25.17 1.08
CA ASN A 40 2.67 -24.58 2.19
C ASN A 40 2.25 -23.13 2.50
N PHE A 41 1.35 -22.50 1.73
CA PHE A 41 0.86 -21.16 2.04
C PHE A 41 -0.22 -21.21 3.13
N HIS A 42 0.19 -20.94 4.37
CA HIS A 42 -0.73 -20.94 5.51
C HIS A 42 -1.62 -19.71 5.53
N VAL A 43 -2.87 -19.82 5.06
CA VAL A 43 -3.80 -18.70 4.97
C VAL A 43 -4.24 -18.21 6.36
N ARG A 44 -3.95 -16.95 6.67
CA ARG A 44 -4.42 -16.24 7.88
C ARG A 44 -5.61 -15.36 7.60
N TYR A 45 -5.55 -14.57 6.53
CA TYR A 45 -6.60 -13.64 6.17
C TYR A 45 -6.96 -13.73 4.70
N GLU A 46 -8.20 -13.40 4.40
CA GLU A 46 -8.71 -13.21 3.04
C GLU A 46 -9.10 -11.76 2.86
N ALA A 47 -8.92 -11.27 1.64
CA ALA A 47 -9.19 -9.88 1.30
C ALA A 47 -9.66 -9.78 -0.15
N SER A 48 -10.39 -8.70 -0.43
CA SER A 48 -10.87 -8.43 -1.78
C SER A 48 -11.03 -6.94 -2.04
N CYS A 49 -10.91 -6.55 -3.31
CA CYS A 49 -11.35 -5.21 -3.71
C CYS A 49 -12.87 -5.05 -3.53
N HIS A 50 -13.37 -3.82 -3.60
CA HIS A 50 -14.79 -3.55 -3.34
C HIS A 50 -15.75 -4.32 -4.24
N CYS A 51 -15.42 -4.49 -5.53
CA CYS A 51 -16.27 -5.24 -6.47
C CYS A 51 -16.08 -6.77 -6.40
N GLY A 52 -15.14 -7.26 -5.60
CA GLY A 52 -14.85 -8.69 -5.46
C GLY A 52 -14.14 -9.35 -6.65
N LYS A 53 -13.78 -8.60 -7.71
CA LYS A 53 -13.03 -9.13 -8.86
C LYS A 53 -11.59 -9.50 -8.51
N ILE A 54 -10.98 -8.75 -7.60
CA ILE A 54 -9.64 -9.07 -7.08
C ILE A 54 -9.84 -9.73 -5.72
N LYS A 55 -9.27 -10.92 -5.56
CA LYS A 55 -9.26 -11.67 -4.29
C LYS A 55 -7.85 -12.17 -4.00
N TYR A 56 -7.44 -12.07 -2.75
CA TYR A 56 -6.12 -12.51 -2.31
C TYR A 56 -6.14 -12.96 -0.85
N GLN A 57 -5.11 -13.71 -0.49
CA GLN A 57 -4.88 -14.30 0.82
C GLN A 57 -3.58 -13.76 1.40
N LEU A 58 -3.49 -13.68 2.72
CA LEU A 58 -2.30 -13.29 3.47
C LEU A 58 -1.87 -14.40 4.40
N SER A 59 -0.57 -14.68 4.48
CA SER A 59 -0.04 -15.79 5.29
C SER A 59 0.35 -15.40 6.72
N ARG A 60 0.52 -14.11 7.00
CA ARG A 60 0.97 -13.63 8.31
C ARG A 60 -0.16 -13.10 9.16
N GLU A 61 -0.07 -13.40 10.45
CA GLU A 61 -1.04 -12.93 11.46
C GLU A 61 -0.86 -11.43 11.78
N LYS A 62 0.38 -10.95 11.76
CA LYS A 62 0.77 -9.54 11.97
C LYS A 62 1.65 -9.08 10.81
N PRO A 63 1.49 -7.83 10.31
CA PRO A 63 2.43 -7.26 9.36
C PRO A 63 3.81 -7.06 9.99
N LEU A 64 4.82 -6.79 9.16
CA LEU A 64 6.14 -6.36 9.61
C LEU A 64 6.05 -5.04 10.38
N ASP A 65 5.21 -4.13 9.88
CA ASP A 65 4.91 -2.85 10.50
C ASP A 65 3.60 -2.30 9.91
N SER A 66 2.99 -1.31 10.54
CA SER A 66 1.77 -0.66 10.05
C SER A 66 1.83 0.83 10.34
N LYS A 67 1.48 1.68 9.37
CA LYS A 67 1.71 3.13 9.45
C LYS A 67 0.56 3.93 8.86
N TYR A 68 0.36 5.13 9.40
CA TYR A 68 -0.41 6.17 8.73
C TYR A 68 0.51 7.13 7.99
N CYS A 69 0.31 7.32 6.68
CA CYS A 69 1.05 8.29 5.88
C CYS A 69 0.16 9.49 5.54
N HIS A 70 0.64 10.68 5.89
CA HIS A 70 -0.06 11.96 5.71
C HIS A 70 0.44 12.76 4.51
N CYS A 71 1.32 12.20 3.67
CA CYS A 71 1.83 12.96 2.53
C CYS A 71 0.70 13.27 1.53
N THR A 72 0.81 14.41 0.84
CA THR A 72 -0.24 14.90 -0.07
C THR A 72 -0.52 13.93 -1.22
N THR A 73 0.50 13.17 -1.67
CA THR A 73 0.31 12.14 -2.71
C THR A 73 -0.58 11.02 -2.21
N CYS A 74 -0.31 10.48 -1.01
CA CYS A 74 -1.14 9.43 -0.39
C CYS A 74 -2.57 9.92 -0.15
N GLN A 75 -2.74 11.15 0.36
CA GLN A 75 -4.06 11.75 0.56
C GLN A 75 -4.88 11.81 -0.74
N LYS A 76 -4.28 12.33 -1.81
CA LYS A 76 -4.95 12.49 -3.11
C LYS A 76 -5.29 11.15 -3.76
N LEU A 77 -4.36 10.19 -3.74
CA LEU A 77 -4.56 8.89 -4.36
C LEU A 77 -5.61 8.04 -3.64
N HIS A 78 -5.71 8.19 -2.32
CA HIS A 78 -6.70 7.48 -1.51
C HIS A 78 -8.04 8.22 -1.41
N GLY A 79 -8.09 9.51 -1.75
CA GLY A 79 -9.25 10.35 -1.47
C GLY A 79 -9.57 10.42 0.04
N ALA A 80 -8.55 10.35 0.88
CA ALA A 80 -8.67 10.20 2.33
C ALA A 80 -7.69 11.10 3.09
N PRO A 81 -7.94 11.43 4.38
CA PRO A 81 -7.03 12.27 5.16
C PRO A 81 -5.61 11.71 5.32
N PHE A 82 -5.45 10.39 5.18
CA PHE A 82 -4.17 9.67 5.22
C PHE A 82 -4.33 8.29 4.56
N GLN A 83 -3.19 7.68 4.22
CA GLN A 83 -3.11 6.27 3.82
C GLN A 83 -2.81 5.40 5.06
N TRP A 84 -3.52 4.28 5.20
CA TRP A 84 -3.17 3.21 6.14
C TRP A 84 -2.49 2.07 5.40
N ALA A 85 -1.22 1.83 5.70
CA ALA A 85 -0.41 0.81 5.03
C ALA A 85 0.24 -0.14 6.03
N ALA A 86 0.08 -1.43 5.77
CA ALA A 86 0.71 -2.52 6.50
C ALA A 86 1.78 -3.17 5.61
N ILE A 87 2.98 -3.34 6.14
CA ILE A 87 4.16 -3.81 5.41
C ILE A 87 4.24 -5.33 5.48
N PHE A 88 4.41 -5.96 4.33
CA PHE A 88 4.57 -7.41 4.19
C PHE A 88 5.72 -7.73 3.22
N HIS A 89 6.31 -8.92 3.34
CA HIS A 89 7.14 -9.46 2.26
C HIS A 89 6.27 -9.74 1.04
N LYS A 90 6.87 -9.74 -0.16
CA LYS A 90 6.15 -10.07 -1.40
C LYS A 90 5.57 -11.48 -1.38
N ASP A 91 6.21 -12.41 -0.67
CA ASP A 91 5.76 -13.80 -0.53
C ASP A 91 4.66 -13.99 0.52
N ASP A 92 4.29 -12.95 1.28
CA ASP A 92 3.24 -13.05 2.30
C ASP A 92 1.82 -12.91 1.72
N ILE A 93 1.70 -12.59 0.43
CA ILE A 93 0.43 -12.42 -0.29
C ILE A 93 0.31 -13.47 -1.40
N ASN A 94 -0.92 -13.97 -1.58
CA ASN A 94 -1.26 -14.86 -2.69
C ASN A 94 -2.56 -14.40 -3.37
N PHE A 95 -2.50 -14.00 -4.64
CA PHE A 95 -3.71 -13.67 -5.39
C PHE A 95 -4.44 -14.94 -5.83
N THR A 96 -5.67 -15.11 -5.36
CA THR A 96 -6.52 -16.26 -5.71
C THR A 96 -7.42 -15.98 -6.90
N HIS A 97 -7.70 -14.71 -7.20
CA HIS A 97 -8.50 -14.31 -8.36
C HIS A 97 -8.19 -12.87 -8.80
N GLY A 98 -8.26 -12.61 -10.12
CA GLY A 98 -8.24 -11.26 -10.69
C GLY A 98 -6.89 -10.56 -10.77
N HIS A 99 -5.76 -11.22 -10.53
CA HIS A 99 -4.43 -10.57 -10.61
C HIS A 99 -4.10 -9.99 -12.00
N HIS A 100 -4.76 -10.46 -13.07
CA HIS A 100 -4.68 -9.87 -14.41
C HIS A 100 -5.49 -8.57 -14.58
N ASP A 101 -6.46 -8.31 -13.70
CA ASP A 101 -7.31 -7.11 -13.67
C ASP A 101 -6.76 -6.04 -12.71
N LEU A 102 -5.46 -6.07 -12.44
CA LEU A 102 -4.75 -5.06 -11.65
C LEU A 102 -4.34 -3.89 -12.55
N GLY A 103 -4.51 -2.67 -12.02
CA GLY A 103 -4.03 -1.43 -12.61
C GLY A 103 -2.85 -0.86 -11.83
N TRP A 104 -1.93 -0.23 -12.55
CA TRP A 104 -0.68 0.33 -12.04
C TRP A 104 -0.66 1.84 -12.14
N TYR A 105 0.01 2.48 -11.20
CA TYR A 105 0.34 3.90 -11.30
C TYR A 105 1.70 4.18 -10.66
N GLU A 106 2.66 4.65 -11.46
CA GLU A 106 3.93 5.18 -10.98
C GLU A 106 3.75 6.69 -10.76
N SER A 107 3.92 7.12 -9.51
CA SER A 107 3.49 8.46 -9.10
C SER A 107 4.47 9.59 -9.41
N SER A 108 5.75 9.30 -9.65
CA SER A 108 6.76 10.32 -9.93
C SER A 108 6.70 10.83 -11.37
N GLU A 109 6.56 9.92 -12.33
CA GLU A 109 6.41 10.19 -13.76
C GLU A 109 4.94 10.24 -14.18
N LYS A 110 4.00 9.89 -13.28
CA LYS A 110 2.55 9.90 -13.49
C LYS A 110 2.12 9.01 -14.66
N THR A 111 2.70 7.82 -14.74
CA THR A 111 2.42 6.84 -15.79
C THR A 111 1.67 5.64 -15.24
N THR A 112 1.05 4.86 -16.12
CA THR A 112 0.39 3.59 -15.75
C THR A 112 1.26 2.37 -16.04
N VAL A 113 2.57 2.56 -16.17
CA VAL A 113 3.53 1.50 -16.40
C VAL A 113 3.86 0.82 -15.07
N HIS A 114 4.08 -0.50 -15.10
CA HIS A 114 4.58 -1.25 -13.95
C HIS A 114 6.08 -0.96 -13.73
N LYS A 115 6.38 0.16 -13.08
CA LYS A 115 7.74 0.59 -12.72
C LYS A 115 7.83 0.79 -11.21
N LEU A 116 8.65 -0.03 -10.54
CA LEU A 116 8.74 -0.02 -9.08
C LEU A 116 9.53 1.18 -8.54
N PRO A 117 9.10 1.79 -7.43
CA PRO A 117 7.87 1.51 -6.69
C PRO A 117 6.61 2.04 -7.39
N CYS A 118 5.51 1.29 -7.36
CA CYS A 118 4.25 1.70 -7.99
C CYS A 118 3.03 1.43 -7.12
N LYS A 119 1.90 2.04 -7.47
CA LYS A 119 0.59 1.85 -6.83
C LYS A 119 -0.18 0.77 -7.56
N VAL A 120 -0.85 -0.09 -6.81
CA VAL A 120 -1.64 -1.21 -7.32
C VAL A 120 -3.10 -1.02 -6.94
N SER A 121 -3.99 -1.14 -7.91
CA SER A 121 -5.44 -0.97 -7.72
C SER A 121 -6.24 -1.96 -8.57
N CYS A 122 -7.53 -2.13 -8.25
CA CYS A 122 -8.43 -2.86 -9.15
C CYS A 122 -8.68 -2.03 -10.42
N ALA A 123 -8.43 -2.57 -11.61
CA ALA A 123 -8.66 -1.86 -12.87
C ALA A 123 -10.15 -1.55 -13.12
N TYR A 124 -11.06 -2.32 -12.50
CA TYR A 124 -12.50 -2.14 -12.62
C TYR A 124 -13.06 -1.09 -11.64
N CYS A 125 -13.04 -1.36 -10.33
CA CYS A 125 -13.64 -0.48 -9.33
C CYS A 125 -12.69 0.56 -8.74
N ARG A 126 -11.42 0.57 -9.17
CA ARG A 126 -10.38 1.53 -8.73
C ARG A 126 -10.01 1.48 -7.26
N THR A 127 -10.52 0.50 -6.51
CA THR A 127 -10.11 0.27 -5.12
C THR A 127 -8.58 0.15 -5.04
N PRO A 128 -7.89 1.03 -4.30
CA PRO A 128 -6.46 0.89 -4.02
C PRO A 128 -6.23 -0.39 -3.23
N ILE A 129 -5.20 -1.17 -3.57
CA ILE A 129 -4.90 -2.47 -2.94
C ILE A 129 -3.61 -2.42 -2.13
N MET A 130 -2.52 -1.93 -2.75
CA MET A 130 -1.21 -1.84 -2.12
C MET A 130 -0.29 -0.89 -2.89
N ASP A 131 0.81 -0.48 -2.25
CA ASP A 131 2.00 -0.02 -2.96
C ASP A 131 2.98 -1.18 -3.11
N GLU A 132 3.46 -1.42 -4.32
CA GLU A 132 4.51 -2.41 -4.57
C GLU A 132 5.87 -1.73 -4.55
N GLY A 133 6.69 -2.08 -3.56
CA GLY A 133 8.10 -1.72 -3.50
C GLY A 133 9.00 -2.73 -4.21
N ARG A 134 10.31 -2.54 -4.13
CA ARG A 134 11.29 -3.49 -4.70
C ARG A 134 11.30 -4.82 -3.96
N ASN A 135 11.29 -4.78 -2.63
CA ASN A 135 11.46 -5.95 -1.76
C ASN A 135 10.22 -6.31 -0.92
N MET A 136 9.28 -5.37 -0.78
CA MET A 136 8.13 -5.48 0.11
C MET A 136 6.90 -4.88 -0.55
N ILE A 137 5.73 -5.19 0.00
CA ILE A 137 4.47 -4.52 -0.33
C ILE A 137 3.97 -3.73 0.87
N LEU A 138 3.27 -2.63 0.59
CA LEU A 138 2.53 -1.86 1.58
C LEU A 138 1.04 -2.07 1.29
N LEU A 139 0.48 -3.12 1.87
CA LEU A 139 -0.93 -3.52 1.69
C LEU A 139 -1.85 -2.56 2.45
N PHE A 140 -3.04 -2.28 1.92
CA PHE A 140 -4.04 -1.48 2.62
C PHE A 140 -4.99 -2.38 3.44
N PRO A 141 -4.95 -2.33 4.79
CA PRO A 141 -5.70 -3.27 5.62
C PRO A 141 -7.21 -3.12 5.57
N THR A 142 -7.73 -2.03 4.99
CA THR A 142 -9.17 -1.80 4.81
C THR A 142 -9.87 -2.83 3.93
N LEU A 143 -9.11 -3.61 3.16
CA LEU A 143 -9.62 -4.67 2.29
C LEU A 143 -9.67 -6.05 2.95
N ILE A 144 -9.15 -6.18 4.17
CA ILE A 144 -9.04 -7.46 4.88
C ILE A 144 -10.36 -7.80 5.57
N ASN A 145 -10.82 -9.04 5.37
CA ASN A 145 -11.97 -9.60 6.08
C ASN A 145 -11.54 -10.08 7.47
N PHE A 146 -11.43 -9.15 8.43
CA PHE A 146 -11.11 -9.48 9.81
C PHE A 146 -12.22 -10.29 10.49
N LYS A 147 -11.86 -11.39 11.16
CA LYS A 147 -12.83 -12.28 11.83
C LYS A 147 -13.06 -11.90 13.29
N SER A 148 -12.13 -11.17 13.89
CA SER A 148 -12.21 -10.75 15.29
C SER A 148 -11.66 -9.35 15.53
N GLU A 149 -11.93 -8.78 16.71
CA GLU A 149 -11.31 -7.53 17.13
C GLU A 149 -9.80 -7.69 17.38
N ALA A 150 -9.39 -8.87 17.84
CA ALA A 150 -7.99 -9.21 18.03
C ALA A 150 -7.24 -9.17 16.70
N ASP A 151 -7.84 -9.69 15.63
CA ASP A 151 -7.26 -9.63 14.27
C ASP A 151 -7.09 -8.18 13.83
N ARG A 152 -8.11 -7.32 14.03
CA ARG A 152 -7.99 -5.88 13.69
C ARG A 152 -6.87 -5.22 14.50
N LYS A 153 -6.72 -5.58 15.77
CA LYS A 153 -5.70 -5.02 16.67
C LYS A 153 -4.28 -5.35 16.18
N ASN A 154 -4.07 -6.50 15.52
CA ASN A 154 -2.79 -6.89 14.95
C ASN A 154 -2.28 -5.94 13.85
N PHE A 155 -3.17 -5.14 13.24
CA PHE A 155 -2.84 -4.23 12.13
C PHE A 155 -2.79 -2.76 12.55
N GLN A 156 -3.02 -2.46 13.84
CA GLN A 156 -2.96 -1.09 14.34
C GLN A 156 -1.64 -0.42 13.96
N PRO A 157 -1.65 0.82 13.46
CA PRO A 157 -0.42 1.47 13.07
C PRO A 157 0.45 1.75 14.30
N THR A 158 1.75 1.79 14.08
CA THR A 158 2.76 2.06 15.10
C THR A 158 3.08 3.55 15.17
N CYS A 159 2.93 4.28 14.06
CA CYS A 159 3.23 5.71 13.99
C CYS A 159 2.51 6.42 12.82
N HIS A 160 2.66 7.75 12.79
CA HIS A 160 2.27 8.64 11.70
C HIS A 160 3.51 9.21 11.02
N MET A 161 3.60 9.09 9.70
CA MET A 161 4.65 9.69 8.88
C MET A 161 4.12 10.92 8.14
N PHE A 162 5.01 11.88 7.87
CA PHE A 162 4.70 13.12 7.18
C PHE A 162 3.57 13.93 7.82
N TYR A 163 3.41 13.85 9.14
CA TYR A 163 2.25 14.40 9.87
C TYR A 163 2.05 15.93 9.76
N PRO A 164 3.07 16.77 9.52
CA PRO A 164 2.84 18.19 9.21
C PRO A 164 1.95 18.44 7.98
N ARG A 165 1.77 17.44 7.10
CA ARG A 165 0.90 17.50 5.93
C ARG A 165 -0.54 17.05 6.20
N ARG A 166 -0.88 16.67 7.44
CA ARG A 166 -2.22 16.23 7.80
C ARG A 166 -3.27 17.29 7.45
N VAL A 167 -4.48 16.81 7.14
CA VAL A 167 -5.65 17.66 6.91
C VAL A 167 -6.66 17.58 8.06
N VAL A 168 -6.41 16.70 9.03
CA VAL A 168 -7.15 16.56 10.28
C VAL A 168 -6.16 16.20 11.40
N ASP A 169 -6.40 16.70 12.60
CA ASP A 169 -5.62 16.32 13.79
C ASP A 169 -6.04 14.93 14.29
N ILE A 170 -5.06 14.07 14.60
CA ILE A 170 -5.27 12.72 15.12
C ILE A 170 -4.60 12.57 16.49
N ASN A 171 -5.41 12.53 17.56
CA ASN A 171 -4.96 12.44 18.94
C ASN A 171 -5.09 11.00 19.47
N ASP A 172 -4.20 10.11 19.01
CA ASP A 172 -4.27 8.67 19.28
C ASP A 172 -3.09 8.13 20.12
N GLY A 173 -2.26 9.02 20.67
CA GLY A 173 -1.10 8.66 21.48
C GLY A 173 0.04 7.99 20.71
N LYS A 174 0.00 7.95 19.36
CA LYS A 174 1.08 7.37 18.56
C LYS A 174 2.13 8.40 18.17
N PRO A 175 3.41 7.99 18.00
CA PRO A 175 4.46 8.84 17.45
C PRO A 175 4.07 9.48 16.14
N LYS A 176 4.41 10.76 16.00
CA LYS A 176 4.16 11.55 14.80
C LYS A 176 5.47 12.12 14.30
N TRP A 177 5.84 11.72 13.10
CA TRP A 177 7.10 12.07 12.45
C TRP A 177 6.87 13.15 11.39
N SER A 178 7.83 14.07 11.29
CA SER A 178 7.84 15.12 10.26
C SER A 178 8.03 14.57 8.85
N GLY A 179 8.74 13.45 8.72
CA GLY A 179 8.98 12.71 7.48
C GLY A 179 8.83 11.20 7.68
N ILE A 180 9.86 10.45 7.26
CA ILE A 180 9.96 8.99 7.44
C ILE A 180 10.25 8.70 8.93
N ASN A 181 9.64 7.66 9.48
CA ASN A 181 9.88 7.26 10.87
C ASN A 181 11.34 6.87 11.08
N ASN A 182 11.91 7.23 12.22
CA ASN A 182 13.32 6.99 12.59
C ASN A 182 14.36 7.73 11.72
N GLU A 183 13.94 8.46 10.69
CA GLU A 183 14.83 9.25 9.81
C GLU A 183 14.51 10.75 9.86
N SER A 184 13.60 11.16 10.75
CA SER A 184 13.13 12.53 10.82
C SER A 184 12.76 12.95 12.24
N GLU A 185 12.38 14.21 12.42
CA GLU A 185 12.03 14.72 13.74
C GLU A 185 10.65 14.28 14.20
N LEU A 186 10.55 13.92 15.48
CA LEU A 186 9.27 13.76 16.18
C LEU A 186 8.65 15.14 16.39
N ILE A 187 7.38 15.28 16.05
CA ILE A 187 6.68 16.55 16.20
C ILE A 187 6.21 16.76 17.65
N ALA A 188 5.86 18.01 17.99
CA ALA A 188 5.40 18.40 19.31
C ALA A 188 4.25 17.54 19.87
N ASP A 189 3.28 17.18 19.02
CA ASP A 189 2.11 16.37 19.40
C ASP A 189 2.42 14.89 19.69
N THR A 190 3.69 14.48 19.57
CA THR A 190 4.14 13.15 19.98
C THR A 190 4.23 13.07 21.51
N PRO A 191 3.75 11.99 22.15
CA PRO A 191 3.92 11.82 23.59
C PRO A 191 5.39 11.84 24.05
N GLU A 192 5.67 12.43 25.22
CA GLU A 192 7.03 12.66 25.72
C GLU A 192 7.84 11.37 25.89
N GLU A 193 7.21 10.24 26.21
CA GLU A 193 7.90 8.95 26.35
C GLU A 193 8.52 8.47 25.03
N HIS A 194 7.94 8.87 23.89
CA HIS A 194 8.50 8.56 22.57
C HIS A 194 9.65 9.50 22.22
N LYS A 195 9.56 10.78 22.59
CA LYS A 195 10.65 11.75 22.41
C LYS A 195 11.88 11.38 23.23
N LYS A 196 11.67 10.97 24.49
CA LYS A 196 12.76 10.53 25.38
C LYS A 196 13.50 9.31 24.82
N ARG A 197 12.76 8.30 24.35
CA ARG A 197 13.35 7.10 23.72
C ARG A 197 14.21 7.43 22.50
N LYS A 198 13.72 8.31 21.61
CA LYS A 198 14.51 8.72 20.43
C LYS A 198 15.84 9.35 20.86
N ARG A 199 15.84 10.26 21.84
CA ARG A 199 17.08 10.89 22.35
C ARG A 199 18.07 9.87 22.91
N GLU A 200 17.58 8.88 23.67
CA GLU A 200 18.42 7.81 24.21
C GLU A 200 18.97 6.86 23.12
N GLU A 201 18.28 6.73 21.98
CA GLU A 201 18.75 5.97 20.81
C GLU A 201 19.81 6.78 20.05
N ASP A 202 19.55 8.06 19.77
CA ASP A 202 20.47 8.98 19.11
C ASP A 202 21.80 9.10 19.90
N GLU A 203 21.74 9.26 21.23
CA GLU A 203 22.93 9.33 22.11
C GLU A 203 23.75 8.02 22.07
N LYS A 204 23.11 6.85 21.97
CA LYS A 204 23.82 5.56 21.87
C LYS A 204 24.48 5.33 20.52
N GLU A 205 23.88 5.86 19.45
CA GLU A 205 24.50 5.83 18.13
C GLU A 205 25.74 6.75 18.08
N GLU A 206 25.68 7.93 18.72
CA GLU A 206 26.83 8.84 18.85
C GLU A 206 27.95 8.28 19.75
N ASP A 207 27.62 7.59 20.84
CA ASP A 207 28.61 6.99 21.77
C ASP A 207 29.22 5.66 21.26
N GLY A 208 28.62 5.05 20.23
CA GLY A 208 29.00 3.75 19.67
C GLY A 208 29.90 3.82 18.43
N GLU A 209 30.26 5.01 17.98
CA GLU A 209 31.12 5.31 16.82
C GLU A 209 32.55 5.70 17.25
#